data_AF-A0AA41XLY0-F1
#
_entry.id   AF-A0AA41XLY0-F1
#
_cell.length_a   1.000
_cell.length_b   1.000
_cell.length_c   1.000
_cell.angle_alpha   90.00
_cell.angle_beta   90.00
_cell.angle_gamma   90.00
#
_symmetry.space_group_name_H-M   'P 1'
#
loop_
_entity.id
_entity.type
_entity.pdbx_description
1 polymer ?
#
loop_
_entity_poly.entity_id
_entity_poly.type
_entity_poly.pdbx_seq_one_letter_code
_entity_poly.pdbx_strand_id
1 'polypeptide(L)'
;MTRHTSFRFCLDPSVEQQQVLVRHAGAARYAFNQCLRMVKTALTQRNTDPSLEVPWTGFDLINSFNAWKKTQDAGRLITVDADGAANITVTGLPWRAEVCQQVFEEAAVDLGNGLKAWSESRSGKSKGKRISWVCR
;
A
#
# COMPACT_ATOMS: atom_id res chain seq x y z
N MET A 1 -24.71 -39.67 -15.98
CA MET A 1 -24.06 -39.23 -14.72
C MET A 1 -22.88 -38.35 -15.07
N THR A 2 -22.93 -37.07 -14.75
CA THR A 2 -21.83 -36.13 -15.01
C THR A 2 -20.82 -36.24 -13.88
N ARG A 3 -19.56 -36.59 -14.16
CA ARG A 3 -18.48 -36.57 -13.17
C ARG A 3 -17.81 -35.20 -13.19
N HIS A 4 -17.72 -34.57 -12.03
CA HIS A 4 -16.92 -33.37 -11.85
C HIS A 4 -15.47 -33.79 -11.54
N THR A 5 -14.53 -33.25 -12.31
CA THR A 5 -13.09 -33.39 -12.07
C THR A 5 -12.53 -32.03 -11.72
N SER A 6 -11.68 -31.97 -10.70
CA SER A 6 -10.93 -30.76 -10.34
C SER A 6 -9.45 -30.99 -10.59
N PHE A 7 -8.78 -29.96 -11.11
CA PHE A 7 -7.34 -29.97 -11.38
C PHE A 7 -6.65 -28.96 -10.47
N ARG A 8 -5.41 -29.28 -10.08
CA ARG A 8 -4.50 -28.35 -9.40
C ARG A 8 -3.29 -28.14 -10.28
N PHE A 9 -2.99 -26.89 -10.60
CA PHE A 9 -1.84 -26.50 -11.39
C PHE A 9 -0.82 -25.79 -10.51
N CYS A 10 0.46 -26.02 -10.76
CA CYS A 10 1.54 -25.17 -10.26
C CYS A 10 2.06 -24.33 -11.43
N LEU A 11 2.34 -23.06 -11.18
CA LEU A 11 3.04 -22.24 -12.14
C LEU A 11 4.48 -22.74 -12.27
N ASP A 12 5.01 -22.75 -13.50
CA ASP A 12 6.41 -23.03 -13.80
C ASP A 12 7.04 -21.78 -14.48
N PRO A 13 7.29 -20.71 -13.69
CA PRO A 13 7.74 -19.45 -14.25
C PRO A 13 9.24 -19.50 -14.61
N SER A 14 9.60 -18.90 -15.75
CA SER A 14 11.01 -18.62 -16.09
C SER A 14 11.66 -17.70 -15.06
N VAL A 15 13.00 -17.60 -15.09
CA VAL A 15 13.75 -16.72 -14.18
C VAL A 15 13.28 -15.26 -14.30
N GLU A 16 13.02 -14.79 -15.52
CA GLU A 16 12.52 -13.45 -15.80
C GLU A 16 11.11 -13.26 -15.23
N GLN A 17 10.23 -14.25 -15.39
CA GLN A 17 8.88 -14.20 -14.85
C GLN A 17 8.88 -14.18 -13.32
N GLN A 18 9.76 -14.96 -12.67
CA GLN A 18 9.93 -14.93 -11.23
C GLN A 18 10.35 -13.54 -10.73
N GLN A 19 11.29 -12.89 -11.42
CA GLN A 19 11.72 -11.54 -11.08
C GLN A 19 10.56 -10.53 -11.18
N VAL A 20 9.75 -10.62 -12.25
CA VAL A 20 8.57 -9.77 -12.42
C VAL A 20 7.57 -10.00 -11.29
N LEU A 21 7.26 -11.26 -10.94
CA LEU A 21 6.35 -11.60 -9.85
C LEU A 21 6.84 -11.05 -8.50
N VAL A 22 8.12 -11.24 -8.18
CA VAL A 22 8.72 -10.74 -6.94
C VAL A 22 8.69 -9.21 -6.90
N ARG A 23 8.97 -8.52 -8.01
CA ARG A 23 8.88 -7.06 -8.08
C ARG A 23 7.45 -6.57 -7.78
N HIS A 24 6.44 -7.21 -8.38
CA HIS A 24 5.04 -6.83 -8.18
C HIS A 24 4.57 -7.14 -6.75
N ALA A 25 4.92 -8.30 -6.20
CA ALA A 25 4.62 -8.66 -4.82
C ALA A 25 5.28 -7.70 -3.82
N GLY A 26 6.54 -7.33 -4.07
CA GLY A 26 7.27 -6.35 -3.27
C GLY A 26 6.61 -4.96 -3.32
N ALA A 27 6.22 -4.50 -4.51
CA ALA A 27 5.52 -3.23 -4.69
C ALA A 27 4.16 -3.21 -3.99
N ALA A 28 3.38 -4.29 -4.06
CA ALA A 28 2.10 -4.43 -3.36
C ALA A 28 2.30 -4.30 -1.84
N ARG A 29 3.26 -5.06 -1.28
CA ARG A 29 3.57 -5.02 0.16
C ARG A 29 4.04 -3.63 0.59
N TYR A 30 4.87 -2.98 -0.23
CA TYR A 30 5.33 -1.62 0.03
C TYR A 30 4.15 -0.65 0.12
N ALA A 31 3.25 -0.67 -0.86
CA ALA A 31 2.08 0.21 -0.87
C ALA A 31 1.14 -0.05 0.30
N PHE A 32 0.83 -1.32 0.61
CA PHE A 32 0.03 -1.67 1.78
C PHE A 32 0.62 -1.07 3.07
N ASN A 33 1.91 -1.28 3.30
CA ASN A 33 2.60 -0.79 4.51
C ASN A 33 2.63 0.74 4.57
N GLN A 34 2.84 1.38 3.43
CA GLN A 34 2.84 2.84 3.33
C GLN A 34 1.45 3.43 3.60
N CYS A 35 0.40 2.86 3.02
CA CYS A 35 -0.98 3.25 3.32
C CYS A 35 -1.29 3.05 4.81
N LEU A 36 -0.88 1.93 5.41
CA LEU A 36 -1.06 1.68 6.84
C LEU A 36 -0.32 2.72 7.70
N ARG A 37 0.89 3.12 7.29
CA ARG A 37 1.64 4.20 7.95
C ARG A 37 0.87 5.52 7.90
N MET A 38 0.33 5.89 6.74
CA MET A 38 -0.46 7.12 6.58
C MET A 38 -1.68 7.12 7.51
N VAL A 39 -2.41 6.00 7.60
CA VAL A 39 -3.54 5.85 8.54
C VAL A 39 -3.12 6.00 9.98
N LYS A 40 -2.04 5.33 10.40
CA LYS A 40 -1.52 5.43 11.78
C LYS A 40 -1.09 6.87 12.12
N THR A 41 -0.43 7.55 11.19
CA THR A 41 -0.04 8.96 11.35
C THR A 41 -1.28 9.84 11.49
N ALA A 42 -2.26 9.72 10.60
CA ALA A 42 -3.49 10.51 10.66
C ALA A 42 -4.28 10.25 11.95
N LEU A 43 -4.40 9.00 12.41
CA LEU A 43 -5.01 8.67 13.71
C LEU A 43 -4.26 9.31 14.89
N THR A 44 -2.93 9.37 14.82
CA THR A 44 -2.11 9.99 15.87
C THR A 44 -2.33 11.50 15.91
N GLN A 45 -2.35 12.15 14.75
CA GLN A 45 -2.63 13.59 14.63
C GLN A 45 -4.07 13.91 15.04
N ARG A 46 -5.01 13.00 14.79
CA ARG A 46 -6.42 13.17 15.18
C ARG A 46 -6.65 13.19 16.69
N ASN A 47 -5.71 12.63 17.48
CA ASN A 47 -5.78 12.76 18.95
C ASN A 47 -5.58 14.20 19.42
N THR A 48 -4.84 15.01 18.65
CA THR A 48 -4.62 16.43 18.94
C THR A 48 -5.59 17.34 18.18
N ASP A 49 -6.02 16.94 16.98
CA ASP A 49 -6.99 17.67 16.16
C ASP A 49 -8.04 16.71 15.59
N PRO A 50 -9.21 16.59 16.24
CA PRO A 50 -10.28 15.68 15.82
C PRO A 50 -10.84 15.94 14.41
N SER A 51 -10.61 17.13 13.84
CA SER A 51 -11.11 17.53 12.52
C SER A 51 -10.33 16.91 11.36
N LEU A 52 -9.13 16.39 11.62
CA LEU A 52 -8.30 15.75 10.60
C LEU A 52 -8.94 14.46 10.08
N GLU A 53 -9.08 14.39 8.76
CA GLU A 53 -9.57 13.20 8.08
C GLU A 53 -8.52 12.09 8.07
N VAL A 54 -8.99 10.86 8.27
CA VAL A 54 -8.16 9.66 8.22
C VAL A 54 -8.59 8.88 6.97
N PRO A 55 -7.69 8.61 6.00
CA PRO A 55 -8.06 7.81 4.85
C PRO A 55 -8.46 6.41 5.31
N TRP A 56 -9.67 5.98 4.99
CA TRP A 56 -10.23 4.77 5.59
C TRP A 56 -10.68 3.75 4.56
N THR A 57 -11.30 4.21 3.47
CA THR A 57 -11.77 3.33 2.40
C THR A 57 -10.65 3.03 1.40
N GLY A 58 -10.81 1.96 0.62
CA GLY A 58 -9.87 1.67 -0.48
C GLY A 58 -9.70 2.84 -1.44
N PHE A 59 -10.79 3.56 -1.75
CA PHE A 59 -10.75 4.75 -2.60
C PHE A 59 -9.93 5.90 -1.98
N ASP A 60 -10.15 6.21 -0.69
CA ASP A 60 -9.38 7.25 0.00
C ASP A 60 -7.90 6.90 0.06
N LEU A 61 -7.58 5.63 0.30
CA LEU A 61 -6.21 5.13 0.38
C LEU A 61 -5.52 5.16 -1.00
N ILE A 62 -6.23 4.82 -2.08
CA ILE A 62 -5.74 4.96 -3.45
C ILE A 62 -5.37 6.41 -3.74
N ASN A 63 -6.28 7.35 -3.47
CA ASN A 63 -6.06 8.78 -3.70
C ASN A 63 -4.89 9.30 -2.87
N SER A 64 -4.84 8.94 -1.60
CA SER A 64 -3.78 9.32 -0.66
C SER A 64 -2.41 8.80 -1.11
N PHE A 65 -2.33 7.53 -1.50
CA PHE A 65 -1.08 6.93 -1.99
C PHE A 65 -0.65 7.54 -3.34
N ASN A 66 -1.61 7.78 -4.25
CA ASN A 66 -1.35 8.38 -5.55
C ASN A 66 -0.85 9.84 -5.45
N ALA A 67 -1.34 10.59 -4.46
CA ALA A 67 -0.81 11.91 -4.13
C ALA A 67 0.60 11.79 -3.54
N TRP A 68 0.77 10.96 -2.50
CA TRP A 68 2.04 10.81 -1.79
C TRP A 68 3.19 10.31 -2.68
N LYS A 69 2.96 9.33 -3.55
CA LYS A 69 4.04 8.70 -4.35
C LYS A 69 4.70 9.63 -5.38
N LYS A 70 4.22 10.87 -5.50
CA LYS A 70 4.76 11.92 -6.37
C LYS A 70 5.49 13.01 -5.56
N THR A 71 5.49 12.95 -4.23
CA THR A 71 6.07 13.99 -3.37
C THR A 71 7.54 13.73 -3.06
N GLN A 72 8.21 14.74 -2.50
CA GLN A 72 9.60 14.63 -2.02
C GLN A 72 9.80 13.59 -0.90
N ASP A 73 8.74 13.28 -0.15
CA ASP A 73 8.78 12.30 0.94
C ASP A 73 8.84 10.87 0.41
N ALA A 74 8.32 10.66 -0.80
CA ALA A 74 8.44 9.39 -1.51
C ALA A 74 9.81 9.22 -2.17
N GLY A 75 10.44 10.33 -2.58
CA GLY A 75 11.81 10.33 -3.07
C GLY A 75 12.24 11.68 -3.61
N ARG A 76 13.52 11.96 -3.41
CA ARG A 76 14.20 13.17 -3.87
C ARG A 76 15.66 12.87 -4.18
N LEU A 77 16.23 13.63 -5.10
CA LEU A 77 17.67 13.68 -5.37
C LEU A 77 18.21 15.04 -4.95
N ILE A 78 19.39 15.04 -4.35
CA ILE A 78 20.14 16.27 -4.07
C ILE A 78 21.26 16.34 -5.11
N THR A 79 21.21 17.37 -5.95
CA THR A 79 22.21 17.62 -7.00
C THR A 79 23.00 18.87 -6.64
N VAL A 80 24.31 18.86 -6.85
CA VAL A 80 25.16 20.03 -6.64
C VAL A 80 25.54 20.59 -8.02
N ASP A 81 25.34 21.88 -8.22
CA ASP A 81 25.73 22.55 -9.46
C ASP A 81 27.22 22.95 -9.47
N ALA A 82 27.68 23.52 -10.58
CA ALA A 82 29.08 23.91 -10.77
C ALA A 82 29.55 24.99 -9.78
N ASP A 83 28.61 25.78 -9.24
CA ASP A 83 28.88 26.83 -8.25
C ASP A 83 28.85 26.30 -6.81
N GLY A 84 28.60 25.01 -6.63
CA GLY A 84 28.57 24.33 -5.33
C GLY A 84 27.22 24.42 -4.60
N ALA A 85 26.17 24.93 -5.23
CA ALA A 85 24.85 25.03 -4.62
C ALA A 85 24.07 23.71 -4.72
N ALA A 86 23.47 23.30 -3.60
CA ALA A 86 22.68 22.08 -3.50
C ALA A 86 21.21 22.34 -3.87
N ASN A 87 20.71 21.58 -4.84
CA ASN A 87 19.36 21.66 -5.38
C ASN A 87 18.60 20.36 -5.12
N ILE A 88 17.32 20.45 -4.75
CA ILE A 88 16.45 19.28 -4.53
C ILE A 88 15.58 19.04 -5.76
N THR A 89 15.74 17.88 -6.38
CA THR A 89 14.84 17.40 -7.44
C THR A 89 13.88 16.36 -6.87
N VAL A 90 12.59 16.66 -6.91
CA VAL A 90 11.55 15.73 -6.45
C VAL A 90 11.34 14.62 -7.47
N THR A 91 11.60 13.37 -7.07
CA THR A 91 11.45 12.20 -7.94
C THR A 91 10.18 11.40 -7.62
N GLY A 92 9.62 11.55 -6.41
CA GLY A 92 8.57 10.66 -5.92
C GLY A 92 9.11 9.24 -5.76
N LEU A 93 8.26 8.23 -5.97
CA LEU A 93 8.71 6.84 -6.11
C LEU A 93 9.29 6.61 -7.53
N PRO A 94 10.62 6.54 -7.70
CA PRO A 94 11.23 6.51 -9.03
C PRO A 94 10.95 5.20 -9.81
N TRP A 95 10.89 4.07 -9.09
CA TRP A 95 10.64 2.74 -9.67
C TRP A 95 9.15 2.45 -9.93
N ARG A 96 8.23 3.39 -9.63
CA ARG A 96 6.78 3.13 -9.71
C ARG A 96 6.28 2.75 -11.12
N ALA A 97 7.05 3.07 -12.16
CA ALA A 97 6.75 2.73 -13.54
C ALA A 97 7.22 1.31 -13.93
N GLU A 98 8.00 0.63 -13.07
CA GLU A 98 8.47 -0.74 -13.30
C GLU A 98 7.43 -1.81 -12.91
N VAL A 99 6.29 -1.39 -12.37
CA VAL A 99 5.15 -2.23 -11.99
C VAL A 99 3.85 -1.60 -12.45
N CYS A 100 2.81 -2.41 -12.64
CA CYS A 100 1.50 -1.89 -13.01
C CYS A 100 0.89 -1.05 -11.88
N GLN A 101 0.21 0.03 -12.25
CA GLN A 101 -0.53 0.90 -11.32
C GLN A 101 -1.50 0.10 -10.43
N GLN A 102 -2.18 -0.91 -11.00
CA GLN A 102 -3.13 -1.78 -10.31
C GLN A 102 -2.56 -2.43 -9.05
N VAL A 103 -1.26 -2.73 -9.02
CA VAL A 103 -0.58 -3.33 -7.86
C VAL A 103 -0.72 -2.46 -6.62
N PHE A 104 -0.64 -1.14 -6.79
CA PHE A 104 -0.80 -0.19 -5.69
C PHE A 104 -2.26 -0.04 -5.27
N GLU A 105 -3.17 -0.09 -6.24
CA GLU A 105 -4.60 0.11 -6.01
C GLU A 105 -5.21 -1.08 -5.25
N GLU A 106 -4.90 -2.30 -5.67
CA GLU A 106 -5.32 -3.52 -4.96
C GLU A 106 -4.73 -3.58 -3.55
N ALA A 107 -3.46 -3.22 -3.36
CA ALA A 107 -2.85 -3.16 -2.04
C ALA A 107 -3.53 -2.14 -1.10
N ALA A 108 -3.98 -1.00 -1.64
CA ALA A 108 -4.74 -0.01 -0.90
C ALA A 108 -6.17 -0.50 -0.57
N VAL A 109 -6.82 -1.20 -1.50
CA VAL A 109 -8.14 -1.82 -1.30
C VAL A 109 -8.06 -2.93 -0.23
N ASP A 110 -7.05 -3.78 -0.27
CA ASP A 110 -6.80 -4.82 0.73
C ASP A 110 -6.66 -4.23 2.13
N LEU A 111 -5.92 -3.13 2.27
CA LEU A 111 -5.83 -2.43 3.54
C LEU A 111 -7.20 -1.86 3.96
N GLY A 112 -7.93 -1.20 3.06
CA GLY A 112 -9.26 -0.67 3.36
C GLY A 112 -10.23 -1.75 3.87
N ASN A 113 -10.20 -2.93 3.25
CA ASN A 113 -10.95 -4.10 3.71
C ASN A 113 -10.49 -4.56 5.10
N GLY A 114 -9.17 -4.61 5.34
CA GLY A 114 -8.60 -4.93 6.65
C GLY A 114 -9.00 -3.94 7.75
N LEU A 115 -9.01 -2.63 7.46
CA LEU A 115 -9.43 -1.58 8.40
C LEU A 115 -10.93 -1.69 8.72
N LYS A 116 -11.76 -1.95 7.71
CA LYS A 116 -13.20 -2.21 7.91
C LYS A 116 -13.42 -3.42 8.82
N ALA A 117 -12.80 -4.56 8.51
CA ALA A 117 -12.92 -5.77 9.31
C ALA A 117 -12.45 -5.56 10.76
N TRP A 118 -11.36 -4.82 10.96
CA TRP A 118 -10.86 -4.44 12.28
C TRP A 118 -11.87 -3.58 13.06
N SER A 119 -12.45 -2.55 12.43
CA SER A 119 -13.42 -1.65 13.07
C SER A 119 -14.73 -2.36 13.42
N GLU A 120 -15.24 -3.20 12.51
CA GLU A 120 -16.42 -4.04 12.75
C GLU A 120 -16.18 -5.04 13.89
N SER A 121 -14.97 -5.59 13.97
CA SER A 121 -14.59 -6.49 15.06
C SER A 121 -14.50 -5.77 16.42
N ARG A 122 -13.95 -4.54 16.45
CA ARG A 122 -13.91 -3.72 17.67
C ARG A 122 -15.30 -3.28 18.15
N SER A 123 -16.21 -2.98 17.22
CA SER A 123 -17.58 -2.55 17.52
C SER A 123 -18.55 -3.72 17.79
N GLY A 124 -18.09 -4.97 17.75
CA GLY A 124 -18.91 -6.15 18.04
C GLY A 124 -19.88 -6.54 16.92
N LYS A 125 -19.70 -5.98 15.71
CA LYS A 125 -20.54 -6.29 14.54
C LYS A 125 -20.14 -7.59 13.84
N SER A 126 -18.96 -8.14 14.13
CA SER A 126 -18.51 -9.41 13.55
C SER A 126 -18.85 -10.61 14.44
N LYS A 127 -19.28 -11.73 13.84
CA LYS A 127 -19.59 -13.00 14.53
C LYS A 127 -18.33 -13.84 14.86
N GLY A 128 -17.19 -13.21 15.16
CA GLY A 128 -15.89 -13.89 15.34
C GLY A 128 -15.02 -13.29 16.45
N LYS A 129 -13.86 -13.93 16.73
CA LYS A 129 -12.88 -13.42 17.72
C LYS A 129 -12.41 -12.01 17.32
N ARG A 130 -12.13 -11.17 18.32
CA ARG A 130 -11.64 -9.80 18.10
C ARG A 130 -10.34 -9.82 17.29
N ILE A 131 -10.35 -9.13 16.15
CA ILE A 131 -9.17 -8.93 15.31
C ILE A 131 -8.30 -7.86 16.00
N SER A 132 -7.05 -8.20 16.28
CA SER A 132 -6.04 -7.26 16.76
C SER A 132 -4.87 -7.24 15.79
N TRP A 133 -4.23 -6.08 15.65
CA TRP A 133 -2.99 -5.96 14.90
C TRP A 133 -1.85 -6.48 15.75
N VAL A 134 -1.20 -7.57 15.31
CA VAL A 134 0.13 -7.94 15.80
C VAL A 134 1.10 -7.57 14.70
N CYS A 135 1.85 -6.48 14.90
CA CYS A 135 3.05 -6.22 14.11
C CYS A 135 4.06 -7.32 14.46
N ARG A 136 4.40 -8.19 13.51
CA ARG A 136 5.71 -8.84 13.50
C ARG A 136 6.66 -8.01 12.66
#